data_AF-A0A817KGN4-F1
#
_entry.id   AF-A0A817KGN4-F1
#
_cell.length_a   1.000
_cell.length_b   1.000
_cell.length_c   1.000
_cell.angle_alpha   90.00
_cell.angle_beta   90.00
_cell.angle_gamma   90.00
#
_symmetry.space_group_name_H-M   'P 1'
#
loop_
_entity.id
_entity.type
_entity.pdbx_description
1 polymer ?
#
loop_
_entity_poly.entity_id
_entity_poly.type
_entity_poly.pdbx_seq_one_letter_code
_entity_poly.pdbx_strand_id
1 'polypeptide(L)'
;MSLDTSLLPNNIFSLKNDEFFQIIKSLVGEGLCEILKIQSINSAENLIATDDIFDVFKYDSEELIDIKNKHFFKLQNGQYLVKTGIKNSLLYILKLLKVKKEEQESLLNNNNHEEQLDTKFIINHPLLRSLVSYYKYTDHIKNNNDDKRSFLKIFIDNIANNLSQSNNHFRYHDSVKQFAAVLYILGGKNPGEQKTGKKTS
;
A
#
# COMPACT_ATOMS: atom_id res chain seq x y z
N MET A 1 -24.04 10.55 -5.32
CA MET A 1 -23.83 9.09 -5.52
C MET A 1 -22.41 8.78 -5.14
N SER A 2 -22.19 7.98 -4.11
CA SER A 2 -20.86 7.43 -3.81
C SER A 2 -20.46 6.47 -4.93
N LEU A 3 -19.24 6.61 -5.45
CA LEU A 3 -18.69 5.65 -6.40
C LEU A 3 -18.25 4.41 -5.62
N ASP A 4 -18.64 3.22 -6.10
CA ASP A 4 -18.25 1.96 -5.47
C ASP A 4 -16.91 1.48 -6.04
N THR A 5 -15.82 1.81 -5.34
CA THR A 5 -14.45 1.44 -5.70
C THR A 5 -14.12 -0.03 -5.44
N SER A 6 -15.05 -0.81 -4.85
CA SER A 6 -14.89 -2.26 -4.68
C SER A 6 -14.93 -3.04 -6.00
N LEU A 7 -15.49 -2.42 -7.06
CA LEU A 7 -15.51 -2.95 -8.42
C LEU A 7 -14.11 -3.02 -9.06
N LEU A 8 -13.14 -2.28 -8.53
CA LEU A 8 -11.75 -2.30 -8.99
C LEU A 8 -10.88 -3.17 -8.06
N PRO A 9 -10.02 -4.03 -8.61
CA PRO A 9 -9.09 -4.80 -7.80
C PRO A 9 -8.04 -3.89 -7.15
N ASN A 10 -7.52 -4.32 -6.00
CA ASN A 10 -6.56 -3.54 -5.22
C ASN A 10 -5.23 -3.31 -5.95
N ASN A 11 -4.88 -4.14 -6.92
CA ASN A 11 -3.66 -4.01 -7.71
C ASN A 11 -3.88 -3.34 -9.07
N ILE A 12 -5.02 -2.67 -9.32
CA ILE A 12 -5.38 -2.11 -10.63
C ILE A 12 -4.29 -1.23 -11.27
N PHE A 13 -3.52 -0.48 -10.46
CA PHE A 13 -2.43 0.38 -10.94
C PHE A 13 -1.15 -0.39 -11.34
N SER A 14 -1.01 -1.63 -10.89
CA SER A 14 0.10 -2.51 -11.29
C SER A 14 -0.21 -3.31 -12.56
N LEU A 15 -1.49 -3.42 -12.93
CA LEU A 15 -1.93 -4.20 -14.08
C LEU A 15 -1.58 -3.51 -15.39
N LYS A 16 -1.21 -4.30 -16.40
CA LYS A 16 -0.85 -3.83 -17.73
C LYS A 16 -1.45 -4.72 -18.82
N ASN A 17 -1.61 -4.14 -20.01
CA ASN A 17 -2.02 -4.84 -21.22
C ASN A 17 -3.31 -5.65 -21.00
N ASP A 18 -3.32 -6.94 -21.31
CA ASP A 18 -4.51 -7.77 -21.34
C ASP A 18 -5.25 -7.85 -20.00
N GLU A 19 -4.53 -7.93 -18.88
CA GLU A 19 -5.13 -7.97 -17.54
C GLU A 19 -5.90 -6.68 -17.25
N PHE A 20 -5.29 -5.53 -17.56
CA PHE A 20 -5.93 -4.23 -17.47
C PHE A 20 -7.15 -4.16 -18.39
N PHE A 21 -6.99 -4.56 -19.66
CA PHE A 21 -8.07 -4.50 -20.65
C PHE A 21 -9.26 -5.39 -20.30
N GLN A 22 -9.04 -6.56 -19.69
CA GLN A 22 -10.13 -7.44 -19.24
C GLN A 22 -11.00 -6.77 -18.18
N ILE A 23 -10.38 -6.09 -17.21
CA ILE A 23 -11.12 -5.38 -16.16
C ILE A 23 -11.90 -4.22 -16.76
N ILE A 24 -11.25 -3.40 -17.60
CA ILE A 24 -11.92 -2.28 -18.28
C ILE A 24 -13.10 -2.80 -19.11
N LYS A 25 -12.91 -3.85 -19.92
CA LYS A 25 -13.97 -4.47 -20.71
C LYS A 25 -15.15 -4.91 -19.85
N SER A 26 -14.90 -5.49 -18.67
CA SER A 26 -15.96 -5.94 -17.76
C SER A 26 -16.77 -4.79 -17.15
N LEU A 27 -16.15 -3.62 -16.95
CA LEU A 27 -16.77 -2.46 -16.28
C LEU A 27 -17.50 -1.53 -17.25
N VAL A 28 -16.91 -1.28 -18.41
CA VAL A 28 -17.35 -0.23 -19.35
C VAL A 28 -17.69 -0.75 -20.75
N GLY A 29 -17.52 -2.06 -20.97
CA GLY A 29 -17.82 -2.73 -22.23
C GLY A 29 -16.70 -2.66 -23.27
N GLU A 30 -16.90 -3.40 -24.36
CA GLU A 30 -15.88 -3.60 -25.40
C GLU A 30 -15.51 -2.31 -26.15
N GLY A 31 -16.48 -1.41 -26.37
CA GLY A 31 -16.25 -0.27 -27.24
C GLY A 31 -15.20 0.71 -26.71
N LEU A 32 -15.22 1.00 -25.41
CA LEU A 32 -14.17 1.81 -24.80
C LEU A 32 -12.84 1.03 -24.75
N CYS A 33 -12.87 -0.28 -24.47
CA CYS A 33 -11.67 -1.10 -24.45
C CYS A 33 -10.91 -1.08 -25.80
N GLU A 34 -11.62 -1.20 -26.92
CA GLU A 34 -11.03 -1.12 -28.27
C GLU A 34 -10.39 0.25 -28.53
N ILE A 35 -11.04 1.33 -28.11
CA ILE A 35 -10.52 2.70 -28.25
C ILE A 35 -9.24 2.91 -27.43
N LEU A 36 -9.13 2.30 -26.25
CA LEU A 36 -7.91 2.38 -25.44
C LEU A 36 -6.78 1.54 -26.04
N LYS A 37 -7.11 0.35 -26.57
CA LYS A 37 -6.13 -0.55 -27.20
C LYS A 37 -5.44 0.08 -28.40
N ILE A 38 -6.18 0.72 -29.31
CA ILE A 38 -5.57 1.32 -30.51
C ILE A 38 -4.62 2.47 -30.15
N GLN A 39 -4.86 3.16 -29.04
CA GLN A 39 -4.02 4.24 -28.54
C GLN A 39 -2.89 3.76 -27.62
N SER A 40 -2.73 2.44 -27.45
CA SER A 40 -1.77 1.84 -26.53
C SER A 40 -1.92 2.33 -25.07
N ILE A 41 -3.12 2.76 -24.68
CA ILE A 41 -3.43 3.12 -23.29
C ILE A 41 -3.69 1.83 -22.52
N ASN A 42 -2.60 1.26 -22.00
CA ASN A 42 -2.55 -0.11 -21.49
C ASN A 42 -2.41 -0.22 -19.97
N SER A 43 -2.58 0.86 -19.22
CA SER A 43 -2.55 0.88 -17.76
C SER A 43 -3.50 1.94 -17.20
N ALA A 44 -3.87 1.80 -15.93
CA ALA A 44 -4.67 2.80 -15.22
C ALA A 44 -3.94 4.16 -15.13
N GLU A 45 -2.63 4.16 -14.95
CA GLU A 45 -1.82 5.38 -14.88
C GLU A 45 -1.83 6.16 -16.20
N ASN A 46 -1.62 5.46 -17.32
CA ASN A 46 -1.67 6.06 -18.66
C ASN A 46 -3.06 6.63 -18.95
N LEU A 47 -4.10 5.89 -18.55
CA LEU A 47 -5.49 6.32 -18.74
C LEU A 47 -5.80 7.60 -17.97
N ILE A 48 -5.37 7.72 -16.71
CA ILE A 48 -5.58 8.92 -15.89
C ILE A 48 -4.76 10.11 -16.42
N ALA A 49 -3.54 9.85 -16.91
CA ALA A 49 -2.63 10.88 -17.41
C ALA A 49 -3.00 11.42 -18.80
N THR A 50 -3.89 10.75 -19.52
CA THR A 50 -4.32 11.18 -20.86
C THR A 50 -5.44 12.22 -20.74
N ASP A 51 -5.21 13.41 -21.29
CA ASP A 51 -6.16 14.54 -21.22
C ASP A 51 -7.44 14.29 -22.05
N ASP A 52 -7.29 14.01 -23.35
CA ASP A 52 -8.41 13.74 -24.27
C ASP A 52 -8.14 12.50 -25.12
N ILE A 53 -8.75 11.39 -24.71
CA ILE A 53 -8.68 10.09 -25.38
C ILE A 53 -9.34 10.10 -26.76
N PHE A 54 -10.22 11.06 -27.04
CA PHE A 54 -10.89 11.12 -28.34
C PHE A 54 -10.18 12.05 -29.34
N ASP A 55 -9.13 12.75 -28.92
CA ASP A 55 -8.43 13.72 -29.76
C ASP A 55 -7.80 13.07 -31.00
N VAL A 56 -7.28 11.84 -30.85
CA VAL A 56 -6.70 11.06 -31.95
C VAL A 56 -7.67 10.87 -33.13
N PHE A 57 -8.97 10.87 -32.88
CA PHE A 57 -9.98 10.67 -33.94
C PHE A 57 -10.23 11.92 -34.79
N LYS A 58 -9.60 13.07 -34.47
CA LYS A 58 -9.61 14.26 -35.32
C LYS A 58 -8.70 14.10 -36.53
N TYR A 59 -7.71 13.22 -36.47
CA TYR A 59 -6.82 12.93 -37.59
C TYR A 59 -7.51 12.05 -38.64
N ASP A 60 -7.16 12.30 -39.89
CA ASP A 60 -7.57 11.47 -41.02
C ASP A 60 -6.56 10.31 -41.16
N SER A 61 -6.99 9.12 -40.79
CA SER A 61 -6.18 7.90 -40.80
C SER A 61 -7.08 6.72 -41.09
N GLU A 62 -6.66 5.88 -42.04
CA GLU A 62 -7.36 4.66 -42.43
C GLU A 62 -7.50 3.69 -41.26
N GLU A 63 -6.48 3.61 -40.39
CA GLU A 63 -6.48 2.75 -39.20
C GLU A 63 -7.60 3.10 -38.20
N LEU A 64 -8.06 4.36 -38.21
CA LEU A 64 -9.09 4.84 -37.29
C LEU A 64 -10.50 4.75 -37.88
N ILE A 65 -10.65 4.51 -39.19
CA ILE A 65 -11.96 4.50 -39.87
C ILE A 65 -12.86 3.41 -39.30
N ASP A 66 -12.32 2.21 -39.10
CA ASP A 66 -13.10 1.07 -38.60
C ASP A 66 -13.64 1.33 -37.19
N ILE A 67 -12.81 1.90 -36.31
CA ILE A 67 -13.22 2.28 -34.95
C ILE A 67 -14.24 3.42 -34.99
N LYS A 68 -14.04 4.44 -35.84
CA LYS A 68 -15.01 5.53 -36.03
C LYS A 68 -16.37 4.97 -36.46
N ASN A 69 -16.40 4.08 -37.45
CA ASN A 69 -17.64 3.48 -37.95
C ASN A 69 -18.36 2.64 -36.88
N LYS A 70 -17.62 1.96 -36.01
CA LYS A 70 -18.21 1.10 -34.97
C LYS A 70 -18.74 1.90 -33.77
N HIS A 71 -17.99 2.91 -33.34
CA HIS A 71 -18.19 3.56 -32.02
C HIS A 71 -18.67 5.01 -32.08
N PHE A 72 -18.75 5.61 -33.27
CA PHE A 72 -19.17 6.99 -33.48
C PHE A 72 -20.44 7.03 -34.35
N PHE A 73 -21.16 8.14 -34.28
CA PHE A 73 -22.19 8.49 -35.24
C PHE A 73 -21.54 9.28 -36.39
N LYS A 74 -21.73 8.81 -37.62
CA LYS A 74 -21.36 9.58 -38.82
C LYS A 74 -22.45 10.61 -39.11
N LEU A 75 -22.09 11.88 -39.11
CA LEU A 75 -22.97 12.99 -39.42
C LEU A 75 -23.08 13.18 -40.94
N GLN A 76 -24.13 13.88 -41.39
CA GLN A 76 -24.38 14.13 -42.82
C GLN A 76 -23.25 14.93 -43.50
N ASN A 77 -22.54 15.76 -42.74
CA ASN A 77 -21.38 16.53 -43.22
C ASN A 77 -20.07 15.72 -43.26
N GLY A 78 -20.12 14.40 -42.99
CA GLY A 78 -18.96 13.51 -42.98
C GLY A 78 -18.16 13.49 -41.67
N GLN A 79 -18.51 14.33 -40.68
CA GLN A 79 -17.85 14.32 -39.37
C GLN A 79 -18.33 13.15 -38.50
N TYR A 80 -17.50 12.79 -37.50
CA TYR A 80 -17.83 11.73 -36.54
C TYR A 80 -18.08 12.31 -35.14
N LEU A 81 -19.15 11.84 -34.50
CA LEU A 81 -19.52 12.19 -33.13
C LEU A 81 -19.45 10.95 -32.24
N VAL A 82 -18.64 10.98 -31.19
CA VAL A 82 -18.54 9.87 -30.23
C VAL A 82 -19.91 9.58 -29.61
N LYS A 83 -20.32 8.31 -29.55
CA LYS A 83 -21.55 7.89 -28.88
C LYS A 83 -21.53 8.31 -27.40
N THR A 84 -22.61 8.92 -26.92
CA THR A 84 -22.72 9.42 -25.53
C THR A 84 -22.44 8.34 -24.49
N GLY A 85 -22.87 7.08 -24.74
CA GLY A 85 -22.57 5.96 -23.86
C GLY A 85 -21.07 5.75 -23.62
N ILE A 86 -20.26 5.86 -24.67
CA ILE A 86 -18.79 5.69 -24.58
C ILE A 86 -18.16 6.84 -23.80
N LYS A 87 -18.60 8.08 -24.03
CA LYS A 87 -18.17 9.25 -23.25
C LYS A 87 -18.48 9.08 -21.76
N ASN A 88 -19.70 8.65 -21.44
CA ASN A 88 -20.11 8.45 -20.05
C ASN A 88 -19.33 7.32 -19.39
N SER A 89 -19.12 6.20 -20.11
CA SER A 89 -18.28 5.10 -19.66
C SER A 89 -16.86 5.56 -19.34
N LEU A 90 -16.27 6.41 -20.19
CA LEU A 90 -14.94 6.95 -19.94
C LEU A 90 -14.91 7.83 -18.69
N LEU A 91 -15.85 8.76 -18.57
CA LEU A 91 -15.93 9.64 -17.40
C LEU A 91 -16.14 8.85 -16.11
N TYR A 92 -16.94 7.78 -16.18
CA TYR A 92 -17.17 6.89 -15.05
C TYR A 92 -15.87 6.20 -14.61
N ILE A 93 -15.16 5.53 -15.53
CA ILE A 93 -13.93 4.82 -15.16
C ILE A 93 -12.81 5.76 -14.71
N LEU A 94 -12.68 6.96 -15.31
CA LEU A 94 -11.71 7.96 -14.87
C LEU A 94 -11.99 8.43 -13.45
N LYS A 95 -13.25 8.70 -13.11
CA LYS A 95 -13.62 9.06 -11.73
C LYS A 95 -13.34 7.91 -10.77
N LEU A 96 -13.72 6.69 -11.14
CA LEU A 96 -13.53 5.51 -10.31
C LEU A 96 -12.05 5.26 -10.01
N LEU A 97 -11.19 5.36 -11.03
CA LEU A 97 -9.74 5.21 -10.89
C LEU A 97 -9.12 6.34 -10.06
N LYS A 98 -9.55 7.59 -10.24
CA LYS A 98 -9.05 8.71 -9.43
C LYS A 98 -9.36 8.53 -7.94
N VAL A 99 -10.60 8.17 -7.61
CA VAL A 99 -10.99 7.88 -6.21
C VAL A 99 -10.18 6.70 -5.65
N LYS A 100 -10.01 5.62 -6.43
CA LYS A 100 -9.19 4.47 -6.00
C LYS A 100 -7.73 4.86 -5.75
N LYS A 101 -7.18 5.77 -6.56
CA LYS A 101 -5.82 6.28 -6.38
C LYS A 101 -5.69 7.05 -5.07
N GLU A 102 -6.63 7.96 -4.80
CA GLU A 102 -6.68 8.73 -3.56
C GLU A 102 -6.82 7.81 -2.33
N GLU A 103 -7.64 6.75 -2.41
CA GLU A 103 -7.75 5.72 -1.37
C GLU A 103 -6.38 5.05 -1.10
N GLN A 104 -5.67 4.63 -2.14
CA GLN A 104 -4.35 4.00 -2.00
C GLN A 104 -3.29 4.95 -1.45
N GLU A 105 -3.27 6.20 -1.91
CA GLU A 105 -2.35 7.22 -1.39
C GLU A 105 -2.65 7.54 0.08
N SER A 106 -3.92 7.59 0.47
CA SER A 106 -4.31 7.77 1.87
C SER A 106 -3.90 6.58 2.76
N LEU A 107 -4.00 5.35 2.24
CA LEU A 107 -3.52 4.15 2.92
C LEU A 107 -1.99 4.13 3.02
N LEU A 108 -1.27 4.54 1.99
CA LEU A 108 0.19 4.68 2.06
C LEU A 108 0.61 5.77 3.06
N ASN A 109 -0.10 6.89 3.10
CA ASN A 109 0.15 7.95 4.08
C ASN A 109 -0.21 7.52 5.51
N ASN A 110 -1.25 6.70 5.68
CA ASN A 110 -1.62 6.13 6.97
C ASN A 110 -0.68 4.99 7.40
N ASN A 111 -0.18 4.18 6.48
CA ASN A 111 0.83 3.14 6.75
C ASN A 111 2.20 3.77 7.05
N ASN A 112 2.53 4.91 6.42
CA ASN A 112 3.65 5.76 6.82
C ASN A 112 3.46 6.36 8.22
N HIS A 113 2.21 6.45 8.71
CA HIS A 113 1.89 6.82 10.09
C HIS A 113 1.82 5.61 11.05
N GLU A 114 1.58 4.39 10.59
CA GLU A 114 1.69 3.16 11.40
C GLU A 114 3.15 2.70 11.56
N GLU A 115 4.06 3.06 10.65
CA GLU A 115 5.52 3.04 10.90
C GLU A 115 5.98 4.19 11.82
N GLN A 116 5.11 5.14 12.17
CA GLN A 116 5.32 6.08 13.28
C GLN A 116 4.78 5.51 14.60
N LEU A 117 5.04 4.24 14.87
CA LEU A 117 5.28 3.83 16.26
C LEU A 117 6.50 4.60 16.79
N ASP A 118 6.17 5.75 17.37
CA ASP A 118 6.83 6.34 18.51
C ASP A 118 8.19 7.02 18.29
N THR A 119 8.34 7.78 17.19
CA THR A 119 9.50 8.69 17.06
C THR A 119 9.59 9.67 18.23
N LYS A 120 8.48 10.18 18.78
CA LYS A 120 8.53 11.07 19.96
C LYS A 120 9.07 10.37 21.21
N PHE A 121 8.60 9.17 21.56
CA PHE A 121 9.13 8.44 22.72
C PHE A 121 10.57 7.97 22.51
N ILE A 122 10.88 7.42 21.33
CA ILE A 122 12.23 6.96 20.99
C ILE A 122 13.21 8.15 20.99
N ILE A 123 12.81 9.33 20.49
CA ILE A 123 13.62 10.56 20.53
C ILE A 123 13.82 11.06 21.97
N ASN A 124 12.81 10.93 22.83
CA ASN A 124 12.86 11.37 24.23
C ASN A 124 13.64 10.43 25.16
N HIS A 125 13.99 9.22 24.70
CA HIS A 125 14.80 8.26 25.45
C HIS A 125 16.16 8.00 24.78
N PRO A 126 17.26 8.62 25.23
CA PRO A 126 18.56 8.57 24.58
C PRO A 126 19.10 7.15 24.33
N LEU A 127 18.85 6.23 25.26
CA LEU A 127 19.30 4.83 25.15
C LEU A 127 18.54 4.06 24.06
N LEU A 128 17.22 4.26 23.96
CA LEU A 128 16.38 3.67 22.92
C LEU A 128 16.76 4.22 21.55
N ARG A 129 17.00 5.53 21.47
CA ARG A 129 17.49 6.19 20.25
C ARG A 129 18.82 5.61 19.77
N SER A 130 19.79 5.43 20.67
CA SER A 130 21.08 4.83 20.33
C SER A 130 20.95 3.37 19.90
N LEU A 131 20.07 2.60 20.54
CA LEU A 131 19.82 1.20 20.20
C LEU A 131 19.20 1.04 18.79
N VAL A 132 18.20 1.86 18.48
CA VAL A 132 17.54 1.89 17.17
C VAL A 132 18.51 2.37 16.08
N SER A 133 19.34 3.38 16.39
CA SER A 133 20.35 3.89 15.44
C SER A 133 21.42 2.85 15.14
N TYR A 134 21.90 2.14 16.16
CA TYR A 134 22.83 1.01 15.99
C TYR A 134 22.20 -0.09 15.13
N TYR A 135 20.94 -0.45 15.40
CA TYR A 135 20.23 -1.46 14.60
C TYR A 135 20.15 -1.07 13.12
N LYS A 136 19.65 0.13 12.80
CA LYS A 136 19.55 0.64 11.42
C LYS A 136 20.90 0.67 10.71
N TYR A 137 21.95 1.09 11.41
CA TYR A 137 23.33 1.08 10.90
C TYR A 137 23.80 -0.34 10.58
N THR A 138 23.54 -1.31 11.47
CA THR A 138 23.91 -2.70 11.22
C THR A 138 23.10 -3.33 10.08
N ASP A 139 21.83 -2.95 9.91
CA ASP A 139 20.97 -3.41 8.81
C ASP A 139 21.46 -2.99 7.44
N HIS A 140 21.85 -1.72 7.30
CA HIS A 140 22.44 -1.22 6.06
C HIS A 140 23.80 -1.86 5.70
N ILE A 141 24.54 -2.42 6.66
CA ILE A 141 25.90 -2.95 6.44
C ILE A 141 25.91 -4.44 6.03
N LYS A 142 24.84 -5.20 6.25
CA LYS A 142 24.81 -6.64 5.92
C LYS A 142 23.72 -6.97 4.91
N ASN A 143 24.10 -6.99 3.65
CA ASN A 143 23.28 -7.44 2.51
C ASN A 143 23.22 -8.97 2.37
N ASN A 144 23.25 -9.74 3.47
CA ASN A 144 23.23 -11.20 3.41
C ASN A 144 22.17 -11.77 4.35
N ASN A 145 21.36 -12.65 3.78
CA ASN A 145 20.31 -13.51 4.35
C ASN A 145 20.77 -14.36 5.54
N ASP A 146 21.25 -13.75 6.61
CA ASP A 146 21.67 -14.45 7.82
C ASP A 146 20.69 -14.07 8.93
N ASP A 147 19.80 -15.02 9.25
CA ASP A 147 18.71 -15.01 10.24
C ASP A 147 19.16 -14.72 11.70
N LYS A 148 20.42 -14.29 11.87
CA LYS A 148 21.11 -14.08 13.15
C LYS A 148 20.73 -12.79 13.87
N ARG A 149 19.79 -12.01 13.33
CA ARG A 149 19.27 -10.78 13.97
C ARG A 149 17.90 -10.95 14.63
N SER A 150 17.49 -12.20 14.89
CA SER A 150 16.17 -12.48 15.47
C SER A 150 15.98 -11.81 16.84
N PHE A 151 16.96 -11.87 17.75
CA PHE A 151 16.73 -11.41 19.14
C PHE A 151 16.57 -9.89 19.28
N LEU A 152 17.45 -9.07 18.70
CA LEU A 152 17.37 -7.60 18.89
C LEU A 152 16.11 -7.02 18.24
N LYS A 153 15.74 -7.56 17.06
CA LYS A 153 14.48 -7.23 16.39
C LYS A 153 13.29 -7.63 17.26
N ILE A 154 13.24 -8.88 17.71
CA ILE A 154 12.21 -9.37 18.64
C ILE A 154 12.15 -8.52 19.91
N PHE A 155 13.30 -8.09 20.45
CA PHE A 155 13.38 -7.27 21.65
C PHE A 155 12.81 -5.86 21.43
N ILE A 156 13.19 -5.20 20.33
CA ILE A 156 12.68 -3.87 19.99
C ILE A 156 11.18 -3.92 19.67
N ASP A 157 10.75 -4.89 18.85
CA ASP A 157 9.34 -5.07 18.49
C ASP A 157 8.49 -5.37 19.73
N ASN A 158 9.02 -6.16 20.68
CA ASN A 158 8.31 -6.48 21.90
C ASN A 158 8.19 -5.29 22.87
N ILE A 159 9.17 -4.39 22.90
CA ILE A 159 9.06 -3.13 23.65
C ILE A 159 8.04 -2.19 22.98
N ALA A 160 8.15 -1.99 21.67
CA ALA A 160 7.26 -1.11 20.92
C ALA A 160 5.78 -1.55 21.03
N ASN A 161 5.51 -2.85 20.88
CA ASN A 161 4.16 -3.42 21.00
C ASN A 161 3.57 -3.30 22.40
N ASN A 162 4.40 -3.31 23.45
CA ASN A 162 3.93 -3.15 24.82
C ASN A 162 3.67 -1.69 25.18
N LEU A 163 4.41 -0.76 24.58
CA LEU A 163 4.22 0.68 24.78
C LEU A 163 2.99 1.21 24.05
N SER A 164 2.59 0.58 22.95
CA SER A 164 1.43 1.00 22.15
C SER A 164 0.08 0.53 22.69
N GLN A 165 0.05 -0.32 23.72
CA GLN A 165 -1.19 -0.83 24.31
C GLN A 165 -1.73 0.12 25.38
N SER A 166 -3.02 0.46 25.28
CA SER A 166 -3.73 1.34 26.22
C SER A 166 -4.07 0.69 27.57
N ASN A 167 -3.86 -0.62 27.69
CA ASN A 167 -4.13 -1.40 28.91
C ASN A 167 -2.83 -2.04 29.44
N ASN A 168 -2.66 -2.08 30.75
CA ASN A 168 -1.47 -2.57 31.48
C ASN A 168 -1.16 -4.09 31.34
N HIS A 169 -1.65 -4.77 30.30
CA HIS A 169 -1.41 -6.18 30.05
C HIS A 169 -0.18 -6.40 29.17
N PHE A 170 1.00 -6.06 29.69
CA PHE A 170 2.26 -6.26 28.98
C PHE A 170 2.50 -7.74 28.68
N ARG A 171 2.82 -8.04 27.41
CA ARG A 171 3.16 -9.39 26.94
C ARG A 171 4.57 -9.39 26.38
N TYR A 172 5.45 -10.11 27.07
CA TYR A 172 6.84 -10.25 26.65
C TYR A 172 7.06 -11.52 25.85
N HIS A 173 7.84 -11.43 24.78
CA HIS A 173 8.30 -12.60 24.03
C HIS A 173 9.23 -13.43 24.90
N ASP A 174 9.24 -14.76 24.76
CA ASP A 174 9.95 -15.64 25.70
C ASP A 174 11.47 -15.42 25.69
N SER A 175 12.05 -15.12 24.53
CA SER A 175 13.46 -14.72 24.44
C SER A 175 13.77 -13.47 25.26
N VAL A 176 12.85 -12.49 25.29
CA VAL A 176 12.99 -11.25 26.07
C VAL A 176 12.89 -11.54 27.56
N LYS A 177 11.96 -12.42 27.96
CA LYS A 177 11.86 -12.89 29.34
C LYS A 177 13.12 -13.63 29.80
N GLN A 178 13.66 -14.51 28.96
CA GLN A 178 14.89 -15.25 29.24
C GLN A 178 16.09 -14.32 29.39
N PHE A 179 16.21 -13.33 28.50
CA PHE A 179 17.26 -12.30 28.60
C PHE A 179 17.15 -11.49 29.89
N ALA A 180 15.94 -11.04 30.25
CA ALA A 180 15.70 -10.33 31.51
C ALA A 180 16.02 -11.20 32.74
N ALA A 181 15.68 -12.50 32.71
CA ALA A 181 16.02 -13.44 33.76
C ALA A 181 17.53 -13.64 33.92
N VAL A 182 18.27 -13.72 32.81
CA VAL A 182 19.74 -13.80 32.84
C VAL A 182 20.34 -12.52 33.43
N LEU A 183 19.87 -11.34 33.02
CA LEU A 183 20.32 -10.07 33.61
C LEU A 183 20.00 -9.98 35.11
N TYR A 184 18.84 -10.50 35.53
CA TYR A 184 18.44 -10.53 36.94
C TYR A 184 19.37 -11.42 37.79
N ILE A 185 19.74 -12.59 37.27
CA ILE A 185 20.71 -13.51 37.89
C ILE A 185 22.10 -12.85 37.94
N LEU A 186 22.56 -12.27 36.83
CA LEU A 186 23.86 -11.60 36.74
C LEU A 186 23.94 -10.34 37.62
N GLY A 187 22.82 -9.66 37.84
CA GLY A 187 22.68 -8.52 38.75
C GLY A 187 22.66 -8.90 40.25
N GLY A 188 22.90 -10.17 40.59
CA GLY A 188 23.09 -10.62 41.96
C GLY A 188 21.82 -10.99 42.71
N LYS A 189 20.65 -11.06 42.06
CA LYS A 189 19.45 -11.65 42.67
C LYS A 189 19.26 -13.07 42.16
N ASN A 190 19.66 -14.04 42.98
CA ASN A 190 19.31 -15.43 42.72
C ASN A 190 17.79 -15.63 42.87
N PRO A 191 17.12 -16.36 41.95
CA PRO A 191 15.68 -16.66 42.03
C PRO A 191 15.33 -17.67 43.15
N GLY A 192 16.09 -17.71 44.24
CA GLY A 192 15.98 -18.70 45.32
C GLY A 192 15.89 -18.15 46.75
N GLU A 193 16.03 -16.84 46.99
CA GLU A 193 15.88 -16.31 48.35
C GLU A 193 14.41 -16.05 48.68
N GLN A 194 13.69 -17.14 48.96
CA GLN A 194 12.49 -17.07 49.80
C GLN A 194 12.91 -16.51 51.16
N LYS A 195 12.30 -15.39 51.56
CA LYS A 195 12.36 -14.88 52.93
C LYS A 195 11.82 -15.95 53.87
N THR A 196 12.69 -16.75 54.49
CA THR A 196 12.32 -17.48 55.69
C THR A 196 12.08 -16.46 56.78
N GLY A 197 10.81 -16.19 57.07
CA GLY A 197 10.39 -15.45 58.25
C GLY A 197 10.91 -16.17 59.48
N LYS A 198 11.93 -15.60 60.13
CA LYS A 198 12.22 -15.90 61.53
C LYS A 198 11.08 -15.33 62.36
N LYS A 199 10.15 -16.19 62.77
CA LYS A 199 9.41 -16.01 64.01
C LYS A 199 10.40 -16.21 65.14
N THR A 200 10.81 -15.15 65.81
CA THR A 200 11.34 -15.25 67.17
C THR A 200 10.16 -15.23 68.12
N SER A 201 9.93 -16.37 68.77
CA SER A 201 9.26 -16.45 70.06
C SER A 201 10.05 -15.72 71.14
#